data_AF-Q06QW0-F1
#
_entry.id   AF-Q06QW0-F1
#
_cell.length_a   1.000
_cell.length_b   1.000
_cell.length_c   1.000
_cell.angle_alpha   90.00
_cell.angle_beta   90.00
_cell.angle_gamma   90.00
#
_symmetry.space_group_name_H-M   'P 1'
#
loop_
_entity.id
_entity.type
_entity.pdbx_description
1 polymer ?
#
loop_
_entity_poly.entity_id
_entity_poly.type
_entity_poly.pdbx_seq_one_letter_code
_entity_poly.pdbx_strand_id
1 'polypeptide(L)'
;MGLPWYRVHTVVLNDPGRLLSVHIMHTALVAGWAGSMALYELAVFDPSDPVLDPMWRQGMFVIPFMTRLGITNSWGGWSITGGTVTNPGIWSYEGVAGSHIVFSGLCFLAAIWHWVYWDLEIFCDERTGKPSLDLPKIFGIHLFLSGVACFGFGVFHVTGLYGPGIWVSDPYGLTGKVQPVNPAWGVEGFDPFVPGGIASHHIAAGTLGILAGLFHLSVRPPQRLYKGLRMGNIETVLSSSIAAVFFAA
;
A
#
# COMPACT_ATOMS: atom_id res chain seq x y z
N MET A 1 17.61 -8.06 36.83
CA MET A 1 16.29 -8.46 36.30
C MET A 1 16.30 -8.24 34.79
N GLY A 2 15.80 -9.19 34.01
CA GLY A 2 15.71 -9.05 32.55
C GLY A 2 14.60 -8.10 32.09
N LEU A 3 14.42 -7.96 30.77
CA LEU A 3 13.30 -7.19 30.20
C LEU A 3 11.95 -7.86 30.51
N PRO A 4 10.91 -7.10 30.92
CA PRO A 4 9.55 -7.60 30.97
C PRO A 4 9.03 -8.02 29.58
N TRP A 5 8.10 -8.97 29.53
CA TRP A 5 7.58 -9.56 28.29
C TRP A 5 7.01 -8.54 27.29
N TYR A 6 6.41 -7.45 27.75
CA TYR A 6 5.81 -6.41 26.91
C TYR A 6 6.83 -5.40 26.36
N ARG A 7 8.13 -5.57 26.66
CA ARG A 7 9.23 -4.72 26.17
C ARG A 7 10.21 -5.45 25.26
N VAL A 8 9.94 -6.70 24.89
CA VAL A 8 10.91 -7.51 24.12
C VAL A 8 11.34 -6.87 22.80
N HIS A 9 10.47 -6.08 22.16
CA HIS A 9 10.81 -5.39 20.91
C HIS A 9 11.60 -4.09 21.08
N THR A 10 11.80 -3.58 22.31
CA THR A 10 12.63 -2.37 22.50
C THR A 10 14.10 -2.61 22.14
N VAL A 11 14.53 -3.87 22.00
CA VAL A 11 15.90 -4.24 21.63
C VAL A 11 16.32 -3.74 20.24
N VAL A 12 15.36 -3.51 19.32
CA VAL A 12 15.65 -2.99 17.97
C VAL A 12 15.60 -1.46 17.87
N LEU A 13 15.32 -0.75 18.97
CA LEU A 13 15.09 0.70 18.93
C LEU A 13 16.31 1.52 18.46
N ASN A 14 17.52 1.03 18.78
CA ASN A 14 18.79 1.65 18.38
C ASN A 14 19.59 0.78 17.39
N ASP A 15 18.92 -0.17 16.72
CA ASP A 15 19.54 -1.09 15.76
C ASP A 15 18.80 -0.98 14.41
N PRO A 16 19.21 -0.02 13.53
CA PRO A 16 18.50 0.25 12.29
C PRO A 16 18.44 -0.95 11.34
N GLY A 17 19.49 -1.78 11.30
CA GLY A 17 19.53 -2.97 10.46
C GLY A 17 18.51 -4.01 10.89
N ARG A 18 18.44 -4.31 12.20
CA ARG A 18 17.42 -5.24 12.72
C ARG A 18 16.02 -4.64 12.75
N LEU A 19 15.89 -3.33 12.94
CA LEU A 19 14.61 -2.63 12.81
C LEU A 19 14.06 -2.75 11.39
N LEU A 20 14.91 -2.58 10.37
CA LEU A 20 14.53 -2.82 8.97
C LEU A 20 14.13 -4.27 8.74
N SER A 21 14.90 -5.24 9.25
CA SER A 21 14.57 -6.67 9.14
C SER A 21 13.17 -6.97 9.66
N VAL A 22 12.79 -6.49 10.86
CA VAL A 22 11.47 -6.78 11.43
C VAL A 22 10.34 -6.08 10.68
N HIS A 23 10.57 -4.90 10.08
CA HIS A 23 9.61 -4.28 9.16
C HIS A 23 9.42 -5.09 7.88
N ILE A 24 10.50 -5.63 7.30
CA ILE A 24 10.41 -6.51 6.13
C ILE A 24 9.68 -7.81 6.50
N MET A 25 9.95 -8.39 7.68
CA MET A 25 9.22 -9.56 8.17
C MET A 25 7.73 -9.28 8.31
N HIS A 26 7.35 -8.17 8.93
CA HIS A 26 5.94 -7.76 9.01
C HIS A 26 5.31 -7.60 7.62
N THR A 27 6.03 -7.01 6.67
CA THR A 27 5.59 -6.87 5.27
C THR A 27 5.38 -8.24 4.61
N ALA A 28 6.29 -9.20 4.83
CA ALA A 28 6.15 -10.56 4.35
C ALA A 28 4.89 -11.23 4.91
N LEU A 29 4.64 -11.11 6.22
CA LEU A 29 3.45 -11.70 6.85
C LEU A 29 2.15 -11.12 6.27
N VAL A 30 2.08 -9.80 6.06
CA VAL A 30 0.89 -9.16 5.47
C VAL A 30 0.69 -9.59 4.01
N ALA A 31 1.76 -9.66 3.21
CA ALA A 31 1.68 -10.14 1.83
C ALA A 31 1.27 -11.63 1.76
N GLY A 32 1.82 -12.46 2.63
CA GLY A 32 1.47 -13.88 2.75
C GLY A 32 0.02 -14.08 3.16
N TRP A 33 -0.49 -13.26 4.09
CA TRP A 33 -1.91 -13.23 4.45
C TRP A 33 -2.78 -12.86 3.23
N ALA A 34 -2.43 -11.81 2.48
CA ALA A 34 -3.19 -11.38 1.33
C ALA A 34 -3.29 -12.47 0.24
N GLY A 35 -2.16 -13.11 -0.08
CA GLY A 35 -2.14 -14.24 -1.02
C GLY A 35 -2.94 -15.44 -0.52
N SER A 36 -2.79 -15.80 0.76
CA SER A 36 -3.49 -16.94 1.36
C SER A 36 -5.00 -16.71 1.45
N MET A 37 -5.44 -15.51 1.81
CA MET A 37 -6.86 -15.15 1.86
C MET A 37 -7.49 -15.17 0.48
N ALA A 38 -6.79 -14.66 -0.54
CA ALA A 38 -7.27 -14.72 -1.93
C ALA A 38 -7.39 -16.16 -2.43
N LEU A 39 -6.40 -17.03 -2.16
CA LEU A 39 -6.47 -18.45 -2.51
C LEU A 39 -7.62 -19.17 -1.78
N TYR A 40 -7.85 -18.84 -0.51
CA TYR A 40 -8.96 -19.39 0.26
C TYR A 40 -10.31 -18.98 -0.34
N GLU A 41 -10.51 -17.69 -0.61
CA GLU A 41 -11.75 -17.20 -1.24
C GLU A 41 -11.97 -17.85 -2.60
N LEU A 42 -10.96 -17.93 -3.45
CA LEU A 42 -11.07 -18.59 -4.76
C LEU A 42 -11.41 -20.09 -4.66
N ALA A 43 -11.02 -20.76 -3.57
CA ALA A 43 -11.33 -22.17 -3.37
C ALA A 43 -12.80 -22.43 -2.98
N VAL A 44 -13.50 -21.41 -2.45
CA VAL A 44 -14.88 -21.54 -1.96
C VAL A 44 -15.89 -20.66 -2.71
N PHE A 45 -15.43 -19.70 -3.50
CA PHE A 45 -16.29 -18.79 -4.26
C PHE A 45 -17.01 -19.52 -5.40
N ASP A 46 -18.34 -19.34 -5.47
CA ASP A 46 -19.18 -19.79 -6.57
C ASP A 46 -19.44 -18.64 -7.56
N PRO A 47 -18.88 -18.66 -8.78
CA PRO A 47 -19.07 -17.62 -9.78
C PRO A 47 -20.34 -17.80 -10.63
N SER A 48 -21.20 -18.78 -10.33
CA SER A 48 -22.29 -19.20 -11.22
C SER A 48 -23.44 -18.19 -11.38
N ASP A 49 -23.77 -17.43 -10.32
CA ASP A 49 -24.87 -16.46 -10.34
C ASP A 49 -24.46 -15.10 -9.73
N PRO A 50 -23.96 -14.16 -10.57
CA PRO A 50 -23.63 -12.82 -10.11
C PRO A 50 -24.86 -11.96 -9.76
N VAL A 51 -26.09 -12.41 -10.04
CA VAL A 51 -27.32 -11.65 -9.80
C VAL A 51 -27.88 -11.94 -8.42
N LEU A 52 -28.11 -13.22 -8.07
CA LEU A 52 -28.76 -13.59 -6.81
C LEU A 52 -27.79 -14.10 -5.75
N ASP A 53 -26.58 -14.52 -6.12
CA ASP A 53 -25.52 -14.94 -5.20
C ASP A 53 -24.16 -14.28 -5.45
N PRO A 54 -24.09 -12.93 -5.48
CA PRO A 54 -22.83 -12.20 -5.70
C PRO A 54 -21.83 -12.38 -4.54
N MET A 55 -20.57 -11.99 -4.78
CA MET A 55 -19.44 -12.13 -3.83
C MET A 55 -19.74 -11.68 -2.38
N TRP A 56 -20.53 -10.63 -2.19
CA TRP A 56 -20.85 -10.09 -0.86
C TRP A 56 -21.85 -10.96 -0.09
N ARG A 57 -22.62 -11.84 -0.76
CA ARG A 57 -23.48 -12.85 -0.12
C ARG A 57 -22.71 -14.07 0.35
N GLN A 58 -21.60 -14.37 -0.30
CA GLN A 58 -20.77 -15.53 -0.01
C GLN A 58 -19.69 -15.26 1.05
N GLY A 59 -19.69 -14.06 1.65
CA GLY A 59 -18.71 -13.68 2.67
C GLY A 59 -17.32 -13.38 2.10
N MET A 60 -17.22 -13.03 0.81
CA MET A 60 -15.94 -12.68 0.21
C MET A 60 -15.46 -11.32 0.72
N PHE A 61 -14.20 -11.26 1.15
CA PHE A 61 -13.57 -10.08 1.71
C PHE A 61 -12.57 -9.44 0.75
N VAL A 62 -11.64 -10.21 0.14
CA VAL A 62 -10.57 -9.66 -0.71
C VAL A 62 -10.89 -9.65 -2.21
N ILE A 63 -11.77 -10.52 -2.71
CA ILE A 63 -12.27 -10.47 -4.10
C ILE A 63 -12.84 -9.09 -4.48
N PRO A 64 -13.66 -8.42 -3.65
CA PRO A 64 -14.13 -7.06 -3.93
C PRO A 64 -12.98 -6.05 -4.14
N PHE A 65 -11.89 -6.14 -3.37
CA PHE A 65 -10.76 -5.22 -3.49
C PHE A 65 -9.96 -5.44 -4.78
N MET A 66 -9.76 -6.70 -5.19
CA MET A 66 -9.15 -7.04 -6.48
C MET A 66 -10.02 -6.56 -7.64
N THR A 67 -11.33 -6.82 -7.57
CA THR A 67 -12.33 -6.41 -8.59
C THR A 67 -12.38 -4.89 -8.75
N ARG A 68 -12.33 -4.15 -7.64
CA ARG A 68 -12.35 -2.68 -7.63
C ARG A 68 -11.26 -2.06 -8.50
N LEU A 69 -10.10 -2.72 -8.64
CA LEU A 69 -8.92 -2.21 -9.34
C LEU A 69 -8.63 -2.90 -10.67
N GLY A 70 -9.58 -3.68 -11.20
CA GLY A 70 -9.51 -4.18 -12.57
C GLY A 70 -9.33 -5.69 -12.73
N ILE A 71 -9.20 -6.45 -11.65
CA ILE A 71 -9.05 -7.91 -11.71
C ILE A 71 -10.45 -8.53 -11.71
N THR A 72 -10.94 -8.93 -12.88
CA THR A 72 -12.31 -9.46 -13.03
C THR A 72 -12.37 -10.90 -13.48
N ASN A 73 -11.25 -11.47 -13.95
CA ASN A 73 -11.24 -12.76 -14.65
C ASN A 73 -10.40 -13.78 -13.89
N SER A 74 -10.81 -15.05 -13.97
CA SER A 74 -10.12 -16.20 -13.39
C SER A 74 -9.49 -17.08 -14.49
N TRP A 75 -8.40 -17.77 -14.15
CA TRP A 75 -7.83 -18.87 -14.95
C TRP A 75 -8.78 -20.07 -15.11
N GLY A 76 -9.81 -20.17 -14.28
CA GLY A 76 -10.93 -21.10 -14.42
C GLY A 76 -11.93 -20.75 -15.53
N GLY A 77 -11.69 -19.68 -16.30
CA GLY A 77 -12.47 -19.34 -17.48
C GLY A 77 -13.77 -18.57 -17.23
N TRP A 78 -13.93 -18.00 -16.03
CA TRP A 78 -15.07 -17.16 -15.66
C TRP A 78 -14.66 -15.72 -15.39
N SER A 79 -15.63 -14.82 -15.50
CA SER A 79 -15.54 -13.40 -15.12
C SER A 79 -16.56 -13.08 -14.04
N ILE A 80 -16.23 -12.12 -13.18
CA ILE A 80 -17.07 -11.74 -12.03
C ILE A 80 -18.44 -11.19 -12.42
N THR A 81 -18.59 -10.75 -13.68
CA THR A 81 -19.87 -10.29 -14.24
C THR A 81 -20.63 -11.40 -14.97
N GLY A 82 -20.30 -12.68 -14.73
CA GLY A 82 -20.98 -13.85 -15.30
C GLY A 82 -20.56 -14.25 -16.72
N GLY A 83 -19.53 -13.60 -17.28
CA GLY A 83 -19.01 -13.92 -18.61
C GLY A 83 -18.08 -15.13 -18.62
N THR A 84 -17.97 -15.81 -19.77
CA THR A 84 -16.93 -16.82 -20.02
C THR A 84 -15.70 -16.18 -20.66
N VAL A 85 -14.51 -16.61 -20.26
CA VAL A 85 -13.23 -16.03 -20.66
C VAL A 85 -12.31 -17.12 -21.17
N THR A 86 -11.81 -16.99 -22.40
CA THR A 86 -10.88 -17.97 -23.01
C THR A 86 -9.42 -17.70 -22.66
N ASN A 87 -9.03 -16.42 -22.57
CA ASN A 87 -7.69 -16.01 -22.17
C ASN A 87 -7.75 -14.84 -21.18
N PRO A 88 -7.72 -15.12 -19.86
CA PRO A 88 -7.73 -14.09 -18.82
C PRO A 88 -6.39 -13.34 -18.67
N GLY A 89 -5.34 -13.74 -19.39
CA GLY A 89 -4.00 -13.17 -19.25
C GLY A 89 -3.31 -13.58 -17.94
N ILE A 90 -2.22 -12.86 -17.59
CA ILE A 90 -1.41 -13.16 -16.40
C ILE A 90 -2.08 -12.61 -15.13
N TRP A 91 -2.70 -11.42 -15.21
CA TRP A 91 -3.30 -10.73 -14.07
C TRP A 91 -4.75 -11.16 -13.82
N SER A 92 -4.94 -12.45 -13.49
CA SER A 92 -6.17 -12.99 -12.92
C SER A 92 -6.16 -12.91 -11.39
N TYR A 93 -7.25 -13.32 -10.74
CA TYR A 93 -7.25 -13.47 -9.27
C TYR A 93 -6.15 -14.42 -8.77
N GLU A 94 -5.94 -15.54 -9.47
CA GLU A 94 -4.86 -16.50 -9.17
C GLU A 94 -3.47 -15.89 -9.38
N GLY A 95 -3.29 -15.13 -10.47
CA GLY A 95 -2.04 -14.43 -10.75
C GLY A 95 -1.68 -13.41 -9.66
N VAL A 96 -2.67 -12.65 -9.18
CA VAL A 96 -2.50 -11.71 -8.05
C VAL A 96 -2.14 -12.46 -6.77
N ALA A 97 -2.88 -13.53 -6.44
CA ALA A 97 -2.61 -14.33 -5.25
C ALA A 97 -1.21 -14.95 -5.27
N GLY A 98 -0.83 -15.58 -6.39
CA GLY A 98 0.50 -16.16 -6.59
C GLY A 98 1.62 -15.12 -6.48
N SER A 99 1.43 -13.93 -7.05
CA SER A 99 2.40 -12.82 -6.95
C SER A 99 2.64 -12.40 -5.50
N HIS A 100 1.59 -12.34 -4.66
CA HIS A 100 1.72 -12.01 -3.24
C HIS A 100 2.47 -13.08 -2.45
N ILE A 101 2.25 -14.37 -2.75
CA ILE A 101 2.98 -15.47 -2.11
C ILE A 101 4.47 -15.42 -2.47
N VAL A 102 4.80 -15.22 -3.74
CA VAL A 102 6.20 -15.09 -4.19
C VAL A 102 6.86 -13.87 -3.52
N PHE A 103 6.19 -12.72 -3.52
CA PHE A 103 6.69 -11.51 -2.87
C PHE A 103 6.92 -11.71 -1.36
N SER A 104 5.99 -12.37 -0.67
CA SER A 104 6.14 -12.74 0.74
C SER A 104 7.41 -13.56 0.98
N GLY A 105 7.68 -14.56 0.14
CA GLY A 105 8.90 -15.37 0.23
C GLY A 105 10.19 -14.56 0.01
N LEU A 106 10.19 -13.65 -0.97
CA LEU A 106 11.33 -12.75 -1.22
C LEU A 106 11.59 -11.82 -0.03
N CYS A 107 10.54 -11.20 0.52
CA CYS A 107 10.65 -10.37 1.72
C CYS A 107 11.16 -11.18 2.92
N PHE A 108 10.66 -12.40 3.13
CA PHE A 108 11.12 -13.26 4.21
C PHE A 108 12.64 -13.52 4.14
N LEU A 109 13.16 -13.84 2.95
CA LEU A 109 14.60 -14.02 2.74
C LEU A 109 15.39 -12.73 2.99
N ALA A 110 14.89 -11.59 2.51
CA ALA A 110 15.51 -10.28 2.75
C ALA A 110 15.53 -9.91 4.24
N ALA A 111 14.46 -10.23 4.99
CA ALA A 111 14.41 -10.00 6.43
C ALA A 111 15.49 -10.79 7.18
N ILE A 112 15.74 -12.05 6.82
CA ILE A 112 16.82 -12.85 7.39
C ILE A 112 18.18 -12.22 7.09
N TRP A 113 18.41 -11.81 5.85
CA TRP A 113 19.66 -11.17 5.45
C TRP A 113 19.93 -9.90 6.26
N HIS A 114 18.94 -9.00 6.36
CA HIS A 114 19.08 -7.75 7.12
C HIS A 114 19.25 -7.97 8.63
N TRP A 115 18.71 -9.07 9.16
CA TRP A 115 18.91 -9.43 10.57
C TRP A 115 20.38 -9.82 10.85
N VAL A 116 20.94 -10.64 9.96
CA VAL A 116 22.32 -11.17 10.09
C VAL A 116 23.34 -10.06 9.82
N TYR A 117 23.15 -9.30 8.76
CA TYR A 117 24.05 -8.22 8.32
C TYR A 117 23.53 -6.85 8.79
N TRP A 118 23.38 -6.70 10.11
CA TRP A 118 22.82 -5.49 10.72
C TRP A 118 23.83 -4.33 10.84
N ASP A 119 25.11 -4.65 11.04
CA ASP A 119 26.18 -3.67 11.28
C ASP A 119 26.78 -3.15 9.96
N LEU A 120 25.99 -2.34 9.25
CA LEU A 120 26.40 -1.70 8.00
C LEU A 120 26.83 -0.26 8.25
N GLU A 121 27.92 0.18 7.61
CA GLU A 121 28.46 1.53 7.74
C GLU A 121 27.43 2.63 7.43
N ILE A 122 26.48 2.37 6.54
CA ILE A 122 25.39 3.32 6.21
C ILE A 122 24.52 3.71 7.41
N PHE A 123 24.47 2.87 8.45
CA PHE A 123 23.72 3.17 9.67
C PHE A 123 24.55 3.91 10.72
N CYS A 124 25.87 4.03 10.53
CA CYS A 124 26.77 4.64 11.49
C CYS A 124 27.11 6.08 11.12
N ASP A 125 26.99 7.02 12.06
CA ASP A 125 27.51 8.38 11.88
C ASP A 125 29.04 8.35 12.06
N GLU A 126 29.79 8.56 10.98
CA GLU A 126 31.26 8.57 10.96
C GLU A 126 31.88 9.44 12.06
N ARG A 127 31.21 10.52 12.47
CA ARG A 127 31.73 11.44 13.49
C ARG A 127 31.65 10.87 14.90
N THR A 128 30.76 9.92 15.13
CA THR A 128 30.47 9.38 16.48
C THR A 128 30.66 7.87 16.59
N GLY A 129 30.71 7.15 15.46
CA GLY A 129 30.72 5.69 15.40
C GLY A 129 29.44 5.05 15.93
N LYS A 130 28.33 5.80 16.03
CA LYS A 130 27.05 5.32 16.59
C LYS A 130 25.96 5.23 15.52
N PRO A 131 24.98 4.34 15.72
CA PRO A 131 23.79 4.31 14.88
C PRO A 131 23.07 5.66 14.85
N SER A 132 22.72 6.14 13.66
CA SER A 132 22.05 7.42 13.46
C SER A 132 21.15 7.40 12.24
N LEU A 133 19.94 7.96 12.37
CA LEU A 133 18.97 8.10 11.29
C LEU A 133 18.58 9.57 11.14
N ASP A 134 18.81 10.14 9.95
CA ASP A 134 18.36 11.49 9.62
C ASP A 134 16.86 11.48 9.26
N LEU A 135 16.01 11.29 10.29
CA LEU A 135 14.56 11.11 10.14
C LEU A 135 13.87 12.18 9.27
N PRO A 136 14.18 13.50 9.39
CA PRO A 136 13.59 14.52 8.52
C PRO A 136 13.89 14.31 7.04
N LYS A 137 15.11 13.85 6.70
CA LYS A 137 15.48 13.59 5.31
C LYS A 137 14.83 12.31 4.80
N ILE A 138 14.82 11.25 5.62
CA ILE A 138 14.12 9.99 5.31
C ILE A 138 12.63 10.26 5.02
N PHE A 139 11.99 11.12 5.80
CA PHE A 139 10.62 11.57 5.53
C PHE A 139 10.48 12.22 4.15
N GLY A 140 11.39 13.14 3.78
CA GLY A 140 11.40 13.74 2.44
C GLY A 140 11.55 12.73 1.31
N ILE A 141 12.42 11.73 1.46
CA ILE A 141 12.60 10.64 0.48
C ILE A 141 11.29 9.85 0.33
N HIS A 142 10.72 9.36 1.44
CA HIS A 142 9.50 8.56 1.41
C HIS A 142 8.30 9.36 0.88
N LEU A 143 8.14 10.62 1.30
CA LEU A 143 7.06 11.49 0.81
C LEU A 143 7.17 11.76 -0.69
N PHE A 144 8.38 11.99 -1.20
CA PHE A 144 8.61 12.15 -2.64
C PHE A 144 8.19 10.89 -3.41
N LEU A 145 8.64 9.71 -2.96
CA LEU A 145 8.28 8.43 -3.60
C LEU A 145 6.77 8.15 -3.51
N SER A 146 6.13 8.42 -2.37
CA SER A 146 4.69 8.33 -2.22
C SER A 146 3.94 9.29 -3.15
N GLY A 147 4.45 10.50 -3.36
CA GLY A 147 3.91 11.47 -4.32
C GLY A 147 3.98 10.95 -5.76
N VAL A 148 5.14 10.42 -6.18
CA VAL A 148 5.32 9.81 -7.51
C VAL A 148 4.38 8.62 -7.71
N ALA A 149 4.28 7.73 -6.73
CA ALA A 149 3.39 6.57 -6.79
C ALA A 149 1.91 6.99 -6.87
N CYS A 150 1.48 7.95 -6.04
CA CYS A 150 0.11 8.47 -6.03
C CYS A 150 -0.26 9.13 -7.37
N PHE A 151 0.63 9.98 -7.89
CA PHE A 151 0.45 10.62 -9.19
C PHE A 151 0.34 9.59 -10.31
N GLY A 152 1.28 8.63 -10.36
CA GLY A 152 1.29 7.59 -11.39
C GLY A 152 0.04 6.71 -11.35
N PHE A 153 -0.41 6.33 -10.15
CA PHE A 153 -1.66 5.57 -10.00
C PHE A 153 -2.86 6.35 -10.55
N GLY A 154 -2.99 7.63 -10.19
CA GLY A 154 -4.05 8.50 -10.69
C GLY A 154 -4.02 8.68 -12.21
N VAL A 155 -2.87 9.07 -12.77
CA VAL A 155 -2.70 9.36 -14.20
C VAL A 155 -2.80 8.12 -15.07
N PHE A 156 -2.19 7.00 -14.68
CA PHE A 156 -2.05 5.84 -15.56
C PHE A 156 -3.09 4.75 -15.28
N HIS A 157 -3.22 4.34 -14.02
CA HIS A 157 -4.08 3.22 -13.64
C HIS A 157 -5.56 3.61 -13.66
N VAL A 158 -5.92 4.68 -12.94
CA VAL A 158 -7.33 5.10 -12.75
C VAL A 158 -7.93 5.66 -14.05
N THR A 159 -7.19 6.49 -14.79
CA THR A 159 -7.71 7.02 -16.06
C THR A 159 -7.80 6.00 -17.18
N GLY A 160 -7.22 4.81 -17.01
CA GLY A 160 -7.13 3.82 -18.06
C GLY A 160 -6.12 4.16 -19.17
N LEU A 161 -5.31 5.22 -19.02
CA LEU A 161 -4.29 5.60 -20.01
C LEU A 161 -3.24 4.50 -20.23
N TYR A 162 -2.86 3.80 -19.15
CA TYR A 162 -1.92 2.67 -19.21
C TYR A 162 -2.28 1.55 -18.20
N GLY A 163 -3.52 1.55 -17.72
CA GLY A 163 -4.06 0.54 -16.81
C GLY A 163 -5.52 0.22 -17.12
N PRO A 164 -6.17 -0.64 -16.31
CA PRO A 164 -7.54 -1.10 -16.59
C PRO A 164 -8.62 -0.08 -16.22
N GLY A 165 -8.29 0.97 -15.46
CA GLY A 165 -9.27 1.81 -14.80
C GLY A 165 -9.71 1.23 -13.44
N ILE A 166 -10.92 1.58 -13.02
CA ILE A 166 -11.51 1.14 -11.74
C ILE A 166 -12.95 0.70 -11.94
N TRP A 167 -13.52 0.02 -10.94
CA TRP A 167 -14.94 -0.34 -10.93
C TRP A 167 -15.84 0.89 -10.80
N VAL A 168 -16.85 0.97 -11.66
CA VAL A 168 -17.92 1.99 -11.65
C VAL A 168 -19.24 1.30 -11.94
N SER A 169 -20.34 1.81 -11.40
CA SER A 169 -21.69 1.30 -11.64
C SER A 169 -22.69 2.42 -11.85
N ASP A 170 -23.86 2.09 -12.38
CA ASP A 170 -25.04 2.96 -12.31
C ASP A 170 -25.52 3.14 -10.85
N PRO A 171 -26.36 4.16 -10.56
CA PRO A 171 -26.83 4.45 -9.21
C PRO A 171 -27.62 3.32 -8.52
N TYR A 172 -28.10 2.34 -9.26
CA TYR A 172 -28.87 1.20 -8.73
C TYR A 172 -28.02 -0.08 -8.61
N GLY A 173 -26.74 -0.06 -8.99
CA GLY A 173 -25.85 -1.20 -8.83
C GLY A 173 -26.12 -2.36 -9.81
N LEU A 174 -26.71 -2.09 -10.97
CA LEU A 174 -27.20 -3.14 -11.90
C LEU A 174 -26.23 -3.46 -13.04
N THR A 175 -25.36 -2.52 -13.41
CA THR A 175 -24.53 -2.55 -14.62
C THR A 175 -23.06 -2.25 -14.32
N GLY A 176 -22.61 -2.61 -13.12
CA GLY A 176 -21.24 -2.40 -12.68
C GLY A 176 -20.20 -3.09 -13.56
N LYS A 177 -19.12 -2.37 -13.85
CA LYS A 177 -17.97 -2.87 -14.62
C LYS A 177 -16.72 -2.04 -14.33
N VAL A 178 -15.57 -2.61 -14.70
CA VAL A 178 -14.31 -1.85 -14.73
C VAL A 178 -14.30 -0.94 -15.96
N GLN A 179 -13.92 0.32 -15.78
CA GLN A 179 -13.75 1.25 -16.89
C GLN A 179 -12.73 2.36 -16.57
N PRO A 180 -12.12 2.95 -17.62
CA PRO A 180 -11.39 4.22 -17.54
C PRO A 180 -12.22 5.33 -16.90
N VAL A 181 -11.60 6.17 -16.06
CA VAL A 181 -12.27 7.30 -15.41
C VAL A 181 -11.59 8.63 -15.76
N ASN A 182 -12.34 9.53 -16.41
CA ASN A 182 -11.86 10.88 -16.67
C ASN A 182 -11.86 11.72 -15.38
N PRO A 183 -10.78 12.49 -15.11
CA PRO A 183 -10.72 13.33 -13.91
C PRO A 183 -11.73 14.48 -13.99
N ALA A 184 -12.38 14.75 -12.86
CA ALA A 184 -13.26 15.90 -12.67
C ALA A 184 -12.53 16.96 -11.82
N TRP A 185 -12.44 18.18 -12.36
CA TRP A 185 -11.67 19.28 -11.75
C TRP A 185 -12.55 20.36 -11.13
N GLY A 186 -13.85 20.35 -11.39
CA GLY A 186 -14.81 21.27 -10.79
C GLY A 186 -15.23 20.82 -9.38
N VAL A 187 -16.30 21.44 -8.88
CA VAL A 187 -16.86 21.15 -7.55
C VAL A 187 -17.35 19.70 -7.46
N GLU A 188 -17.82 19.14 -8.57
CA GLU A 188 -18.25 17.75 -8.68
C GLU A 188 -17.12 16.74 -8.38
N GLY A 189 -15.85 17.14 -8.48
CA GLY A 189 -14.73 16.29 -8.07
C GLY A 189 -14.65 16.03 -6.56
N PHE A 190 -15.41 16.79 -5.75
CA PHE A 190 -15.52 16.58 -4.31
C PHE A 190 -16.80 15.81 -3.91
N ASP A 191 -17.64 15.47 -4.88
CA ASP A 191 -18.79 14.59 -4.64
C ASP A 191 -18.30 13.15 -4.46
N PRO A 192 -18.58 12.50 -3.31
CA PRO A 192 -18.11 11.14 -3.04
C PRO A 192 -18.68 10.07 -3.99
N PHE A 193 -19.70 10.41 -4.80
CA PHE A 193 -20.32 9.51 -5.77
C PHE A 193 -19.91 9.80 -7.23
N VAL A 194 -19.03 10.77 -7.48
CA VAL A 194 -18.48 11.08 -8.80
C VAL A 194 -17.06 10.49 -8.92
N PRO A 195 -16.84 9.39 -9.67
CA PRO A 195 -15.53 8.72 -9.72
C PRO A 195 -14.41 9.60 -10.24
N GLY A 196 -14.72 10.61 -11.08
CA GLY A 196 -13.75 11.56 -11.60
C GLY A 196 -12.98 12.31 -10.50
N GLY A 197 -13.57 12.47 -9.32
CA GLY A 197 -12.91 13.02 -8.14
C GLY A 197 -11.74 12.17 -7.63
N ILE A 198 -11.80 10.84 -7.80
CA ILE A 198 -10.73 9.93 -7.39
C ILE A 198 -9.48 10.17 -8.25
N ALA A 199 -9.65 10.28 -9.57
CA ALA A 199 -8.53 10.51 -10.48
C ALA A 199 -7.90 11.89 -10.22
N SER A 200 -8.70 12.96 -10.14
CA SER A 200 -8.19 14.32 -9.88
C SER A 200 -7.53 14.43 -8.50
N HIS A 201 -8.07 13.77 -7.47
CA HIS A 201 -7.45 13.68 -6.15
C HIS A 201 -6.04 13.10 -6.21
N HIS A 202 -5.86 11.92 -6.80
CA HIS A 202 -4.54 11.27 -6.88
C HIS A 202 -3.53 12.10 -7.67
N ILE A 203 -3.95 12.71 -8.77
CA ILE A 203 -3.09 13.56 -9.59
C ILE A 203 -2.64 14.80 -8.79
N ALA A 204 -3.59 15.51 -8.17
CA ALA A 204 -3.30 16.72 -7.41
C ALA A 204 -2.48 16.43 -6.14
N ALA A 205 -2.89 15.44 -5.35
CA ALA A 205 -2.19 15.05 -4.13
C ALA A 205 -0.81 14.48 -4.41
N GLY A 206 -0.65 13.68 -5.47
CA GLY A 206 0.65 13.18 -5.92
C GLY A 206 1.59 14.29 -6.34
N THR A 207 1.11 15.27 -7.11
CA THR A 207 1.89 16.46 -7.49
C THR A 207 2.34 17.24 -6.26
N LEU A 208 1.43 17.50 -5.32
CA LEU A 208 1.78 18.20 -4.08
C LEU A 208 2.76 17.38 -3.22
N GLY A 209 2.61 16.06 -3.14
CA GLY A 209 3.51 15.17 -2.41
C GLY A 209 4.94 15.18 -2.98
N ILE A 210 5.08 15.25 -4.30
CA ILE A 210 6.39 15.41 -4.96
C ILE A 210 7.04 16.73 -4.53
N LEU A 211 6.30 17.85 -4.64
CA LEU A 211 6.83 19.17 -4.29
C LEU A 211 7.17 19.27 -2.80
N ALA A 212 6.32 18.74 -1.93
CA ALA A 212 6.55 18.69 -0.49
C ALA A 212 7.74 17.78 -0.13
N GLY A 213 7.87 16.62 -0.79
CA GLY A 213 9.03 15.74 -0.64
C GLY A 213 10.33 16.44 -1.00
N LEU A 214 10.37 17.14 -2.13
CA LEU A 214 11.52 17.97 -2.55
C LEU A 214 11.83 19.07 -1.55
N PHE A 215 10.80 19.74 -1.00
CA PHE A 215 10.98 20.73 0.06
C PHE A 215 11.64 20.11 1.30
N HIS A 216 11.16 18.96 1.76
CA HIS A 216 11.71 18.26 2.93
C HIS A 216 13.13 17.69 2.71
N LEU A 217 13.52 17.45 1.46
CA LEU A 217 14.90 17.13 1.10
C LEU A 217 15.81 18.37 1.06
N SER A 218 15.27 19.51 0.66
CA SER A 218 16.02 20.75 0.45
C SER A 218 16.18 21.59 1.71
N VAL A 219 15.28 21.45 2.69
CA VAL A 219 15.19 22.34 3.86
C VAL A 219 15.33 21.56 5.16
N ARG A 220 16.26 21.99 6.03
CA ARG A 220 16.39 21.41 7.38
C ARG A 220 15.29 21.95 8.32
N PRO A 221 14.83 21.14 9.29
CA PRO A 221 13.85 21.61 10.26
C PRO A 221 14.36 22.82 11.06
N PRO A 222 13.51 23.81 11.34
CA PRO A 222 13.83 24.88 12.29
C PRO A 222 14.21 24.30 13.66
N GLN A 223 15.23 24.86 14.29
CA GLN A 223 15.74 24.37 15.58
C GLN A 223 14.66 24.27 16.66
N ARG A 224 13.74 25.23 16.71
CA ARG A 224 12.61 25.24 17.65
C ARG A 224 11.71 24.02 17.47
N LEU A 225 11.40 23.65 16.23
CA LEU A 225 10.57 22.48 15.92
C LEU A 225 11.33 21.18 16.17
N TYR A 226 12.61 21.11 15.76
CA TYR A 226 13.44 19.94 15.98
C TYR A 226 13.51 19.56 17.47
N LYS A 227 13.73 20.56 18.33
CA LYS A 227 13.77 20.38 19.79
C LYS A 227 12.38 20.14 20.37
N GLY A 228 11.39 20.95 19.97
CA GLY A 228 10.02 20.88 20.51
C GLY A 228 9.35 19.53 20.24
N LEU A 229 9.55 18.96 19.05
CA LEU A 229 9.00 17.67 18.63
C LEU A 229 9.96 16.50 18.82
N ARG A 230 11.16 16.73 19.39
CA ARG A 230 12.17 15.68 19.62
C ARG A 230 12.49 14.86 18.37
N MET A 231 12.71 15.51 17.24
CA MET A 231 12.87 14.87 15.92
C MET A 231 14.10 13.93 15.78
N GLY A 232 14.96 13.85 16.79
CA GLY A 232 16.02 12.84 16.87
C GLY A 232 15.59 11.51 17.51
N ASN A 233 14.36 11.39 18.02
CA ASN A 233 13.82 10.16 18.59
C ASN A 233 12.78 9.55 17.62
N ILE A 234 13.02 8.32 17.16
CA ILE A 234 12.11 7.61 16.26
C ILE A 234 10.71 7.38 16.84
N GLU A 235 10.56 7.33 18.16
CA GLU A 235 9.24 7.20 18.79
C GLU A 235 8.32 8.39 18.52
N THR A 236 8.86 9.58 18.23
CA THR A 236 8.01 10.70 17.80
C THR A 236 7.38 10.44 16.45
N VAL A 237 8.11 9.76 15.55
CA VAL A 237 7.59 9.35 14.24
C VAL A 237 6.53 8.29 14.46
N LEU A 238 6.81 7.26 15.27
CA LEU A 238 5.82 6.23 15.63
C LEU A 238 4.51 6.84 16.16
N SER A 239 4.60 7.80 17.10
CA SER A 239 3.43 8.47 17.66
C SER A 239 2.62 9.22 16.60
N SER A 240 3.26 10.04 15.78
CA SER A 240 2.56 10.80 14.73
C SER A 240 2.01 9.90 13.62
N SER A 241 2.72 8.82 13.27
CA SER A 241 2.28 7.84 12.28
C SER A 241 1.05 7.06 12.77
N ILE A 242 1.00 6.66 14.04
CA ILE A 242 -0.20 6.03 14.62
C ILE A 242 -1.41 6.96 14.54
N ALA A 243 -1.22 8.26 14.86
CA ALA A 243 -2.30 9.23 14.74
C ALA A 243 -2.82 9.37 13.29
N ALA A 244 -1.90 9.42 12.31
CA ALA A 244 -2.26 9.48 10.90
C ALA A 244 -2.96 8.20 10.39
N VAL A 245 -2.48 7.03 10.81
CA VAL A 245 -3.11 5.74 10.47
C VAL A 245 -4.51 5.63 11.09
N PHE A 246 -4.68 6.06 12.34
CA PHE A 246 -6.00 6.07 13.00
C PHE A 246 -6.98 7.02 12.30
N PHE A 247 -6.53 8.19 11.84
CA PHE A 247 -7.37 9.10 11.06
C PHE A 247 -7.85 8.50 9.73
N ALA A 248 -7.07 7.60 9.13
CA ALA A 248 -7.41 6.95 7.87
C ALA A 248 -8.32 5.71 8.02
N ALA A 249 -8.47 5.18 9.24
CA ALA A 249 -9.26 3.99 9.55
C ALA A 249 -10.73 4.34 9.81
#